data_AF-A0AAN9J6W7-F1
#
_entry.id   AF-A0AAN9J6W7-F1
#
_cell.length_a   1.000
_cell.length_b   1.000
_cell.length_c   1.000
_cell.angle_alpha   90.00
_cell.angle_beta   90.00
_cell.angle_gamma   90.00
#
_symmetry.space_group_name_H-M   'P 1'
#
loop_
_entity.id
_entity.type
_entity.pdbx_description
1 polymer ?
#
loop_
_entity_poly.entity_id
_entity_poly.type
_entity_poly.pdbx_seq_one_letter_code
_entity_poly.pdbx_strand_id
1 'polypeptide(L)' 'MFLKLPNGAERKVDLELGKGWKEFVEYHSLSHAHFLVFRYDGTSHFHVLICDEYHGNRLPRQRGGLKNPDE' A
#
# COMPACT_ATOMS: atom_id res chain seq x y z
N MET A 1 7.29 11.01 8.26
CA MET A 1 5.96 11.69 8.33
C MET A 1 6.13 12.96 9.17
N PHE A 2 5.34 14.02 8.95
CA PHE A 2 5.38 15.21 9.81
C PHE A 2 4.10 15.29 10.64
N LEU A 3 4.24 15.36 11.95
CA LEU A 3 3.13 15.62 12.86
C LEU A 3 2.99 17.12 13.06
N LYS A 4 1.82 17.66 12.74
CA LYS A 4 1.42 19.01 13.14
C LYS A 4 0.87 18.96 14.56
N LEU A 5 1.51 19.70 15.47
CA LEU A 5 1.05 19.87 16.84
C LEU A 5 0.01 21.00 16.91
N PRO A 6 -0.86 21.02 17.94
CA PRO A 6 -1.84 22.10 18.14
C PRO A 6 -1.22 23.51 18.28
N ASN A 7 0.06 23.58 18.66
CA ASN A 7 0.82 24.82 18.76
C ASN A 7 1.44 25.29 17.42
N GLY A 8 1.12 24.61 16.31
CA GLY A 8 1.63 24.93 14.97
C GLY A 8 3.03 24.40 14.67
N ALA A 9 3.70 23.74 15.63
CA ALA A 9 4.99 23.11 15.36
C ALA A 9 4.84 21.86 14.51
N GLU A 10 5.76 21.64 13.58
CA GLU A 10 5.87 20.41 12.81
C GLU A 10 7.04 19.58 13.32
N ARG A 11 6.83 18.29 13.61
CA ARG A 11 7.92 17.36 13.93
C ARG A 11 8.00 16.23 12.93
N LYS A 12 9.21 15.95 12.45
CA LYS A 12 9.48 14.72 11.72
C LYS A 12 9.39 13.55 12.69
N VAL A 13 8.57 12.57 12.34
CA VAL A 13 8.50 11.27 12.99
C VAL A 13 8.79 10.19 11.96
N ASP A 14 9.58 9.22 12.39
CA ASP A 14 9.77 7.98 11.65
C ASP A 14 8.67 7.02 12.10
N LEU A 15 7.94 6.50 11.11
CA LEU A 15 6.81 5.61 11.32
C LEU A 15 7.18 4.26 10.72
N GLU A 16 7.20 3.22 11.56
CA GLU A 16 7.42 1.86 11.12
C GLU A 16 6.09 1.15 10.95
N LEU A 17 5.87 0.53 9.79
CA LEU A 17 4.71 -0.31 9.54
C LEU A 17 4.97 -1.67 10.18
N GLY A 18 4.26 -1.95 11.27
CA GLY A 18 4.47 -3.14 12.08
C GLY A 18 3.72 -4.38 11.56
N LYS A 19 3.18 -5.17 12.49
CA LYS A 19 2.43 -6.40 12.18
C LYS A 19 1.31 -6.13 11.17
N GLY A 20 1.18 -6.99 10.16
CA GLY A 20 0.22 -6.82 9.06
C GLY A 20 0.82 -6.20 7.80
N TRP A 21 1.99 -5.55 7.88
CA TRP A 21 2.62 -4.95 6.71
C TRP A 21 3.09 -5.98 5.69
N LYS A 22 3.66 -7.10 6.16
CA LYS A 22 4.10 -8.19 5.29
C LYS A 22 2.93 -8.79 4.52
N GLU A 23 1.84 -9.08 5.22
CA GLU A 23 0.61 -9.62 4.65
C GLU A 23 -0.01 -8.63 3.65
N PHE A 24 0.03 -7.33 3.95
CA PHE A 24 -0.43 -6.29 3.03
C PHE A 24 0.40 -6.22 1.75
N VAL A 25 1.73 -6.30 1.87
CA VAL A 25 2.66 -6.35 0.73
C VAL A 25 2.39 -7.56 -0.16
N GLU A 26 2.21 -8.74 0.44
CA GLU A 26 1.90 -9.97 -0.29
C GLU A 26 0.52 -9.92 -0.96
N TYR A 27 -0.51 -9.47 -0.23
CA TYR A 27 -1.89 -9.39 -0.73
C TYR A 27 -2.03 -8.43 -1.91
N HIS A 28 -1.36 -7.28 -1.85
CA HIS A 28 -1.36 -6.29 -2.93
C HIS A 28 -0.24 -6.51 -3.96
N SER A 29 0.55 -7.58 -3.84
CA SER A 29 1.68 -7.89 -4.73
C SER A 29 2.64 -6.70 -4.90
N LEU A 30 2.88 -5.96 -3.82
CA LEU A 30 3.76 -4.80 -3.83
C LEU A 30 5.20 -5.25 -4.05
N SER A 31 5.87 -4.58 -4.98
CA SER A 31 7.25 -4.86 -5.34
C SER A 31 8.10 -3.59 -5.38
N HIS A 32 9.35 -3.71 -5.80
CA HIS A 32 10.20 -2.54 -6.01
C HIS A 32 9.58 -1.63 -7.08
N ALA A 33 9.69 -0.31 -6.92
CA ALA A 33 9.06 0.73 -7.76
C ALA A 33 7.54 0.97 -7.57
N HIS A 34 6.87 0.28 -6.63
CA HIS A 34 5.54 0.70 -6.21
C HIS A 34 5.61 1.84 -5.19
N PHE A 35 4.80 2.88 -5.43
CA PHE A 35 4.65 4.01 -4.51
C PHE A 35 3.32 3.90 -3.77
N LEU A 36 3.35 4.08 -2.45
CA LEU A 36 2.15 4.12 -1.61
C LEU A 36 1.91 5.53 -1.11
N VAL A 37 0.69 6.03 -1.35
CA VAL A 37 0.23 7.31 -0.82
C VAL A 37 -0.85 7.04 0.22
N PHE A 38 -0.55 7.38 1.47
CA PHE A 38 -1.49 7.29 2.58
C PHE A 38 -2.17 8.63 2.75
N ARG A 39 -3.49 8.68 2.53
CA ARG A 39 -4.31 9.85 2.84
C ARG A 39 -5.13 9.58 4.10
N TYR A 40 -4.86 10.39 5.11
CA TYR A 40 -5.62 10.42 6.34
C TYR A 40 -6.86 11.29 6.16
N ASP A 41 -8.05 10.78 6.49
CA ASP A 41 -9.32 11.51 6.34
C ASP A 41 -9.75 12.29 7.59
N GLY A 42 -8.96 12.24 8.67
CA GLY A 42 -9.31 12.85 9.96
C GLY A 42 -10.02 11.90 10.93
N THR A 43 -10.37 10.68 10.52
CA THR A 43 -10.97 9.62 11.36
C THR A 43 -9.97 8.48 11.59
N SER A 44 -10.38 7.26 11.92
CA SER A 44 -9.46 6.11 12.06
C SER A 44 -9.13 5.42 10.73
N HIS A 45 -9.58 5.97 9.60
CA HIS A 45 -9.39 5.35 8.29
C HIS A 45 -8.27 6.03 7.49
N PHE A 46 -7.55 5.19 6.76
CA PHE A 46 -6.54 5.63 5.81
C PHE A 46 -6.93 5.15 4.42
N HIS A 47 -7.01 6.07 3.48
CA HIS A 47 -7.07 5.72 2.06
C HIS A 47 -5.65 5.46 1.58
N VAL A 48 -5.39 4.26 1.07
CA VAL A 48 -4.10 3.89 0.50
C VAL A 48 -4.23 3.86 -1.01
N LEU A 49 -3.49 4.72 -1.70
CA LEU A 49 -3.34 4.66 -3.15
C LEU A 49 -2.03 3.94 -3.45
N ILE A 50 -2.11 2.89 -4.27
CA ILE A 50 -0.95 2.14 -4.75
C ILE A 50 -0.72 2.56 -6.19
N CYS A 51 0.41 3.23 -6.44
CA CYS A 51 0.86 3.59 -7.76
C CYS A 51 1.92 2.58 -8.21
N ASP A 52 1.69 1.92 -9.33
CA ASP A 52 2.68 1.08 -9.99
C ASP A 52 3.39 1.91 -11.05
N GLU A 53 4.72 1.82 -11.10
CA GLU A 53 5.49 2.39 -12.19
C GLU A 53 5.31 1.49 -13.42
N TYR A 54 4.31 1.82 -14.24
CA TYR A 54 4.13 1.18 -15.54
C TYR A 54 5.32 1.50 -16.46
N HIS A 55 6.41 0.76 -16.34
CA HIS A 55 7.29 0.52 -17.48
C HIS A 55 6.46 -0.23 -18.52
N GLY A 56 6.24 0.43 -19.66
CA GLY A 56 5.31 0.01 -20.71
C GLY A 56 5.45 -1.46 -21.11
N ASN A 57 4.29 -2.07 -21.36
CA ASN A 57 4.09 -3.42 -21.89
C ASN A 57 4.50 -4.59 -20.98
N ARG A 58 3.66 -4.91 -20.00
CA ARG A 58 3.38 -6.31 -19.66
C ARG A 58 1.89 -6.56 -19.70
N LEU A 59 1.49 -7.59 -20.43
CA LEU A 59 0.10 -8.06 -20.51
C LEU A 59 -0.45 -8.25 -19.09
N PRO A 60 -1.74 -7.94 -18.84
CA PRO A 60 -2.37 -8.27 -17.58
C PRO A 60 -2.15 -9.76 -17.31
N ARG A 61 -1.59 -10.08 -16.14
CA ARG A 61 -1.46 -11.47 -15.71
C ARG A 61 -2.86 -12.08 -15.70
N GLN A 62 -3.15 -12.93 -16.69
CA GLN A 62 -4.30 -13.82 -16.67
C GLN A 62 -4.18 -14.62 -15.38
N ARG A 63 -5.08 -14.36 -14.44
CA ARG A 63 -5.21 -15.08 -13.18
C ARG A 63 -5.49 -16.53 -13.57
N GLY A 64 -4.51 -17.42 -13.36
CA GLY A 64 -4.67 -18.85 -13.62
C GLY A 64 -5.94 -19.31 -12.91
N GLY A 65 -6.89 -19.84 -13.68
CA GLY A 65 -8.12 -20.40 -13.13
C GLY A 65 -7.76 -21.49 -12.14
N LEU A 66 -8.26 -21.37 -10.92
CA LEU A 66 -8.38 -22.51 -10.02
C LEU A 66 -9.33 -23.48 -10.73
N LYS A 67 -8.78 -24.56 -11.29
CA LYS A 67 -9.57 -25.76 -11.56
C LYS A 67 -10.05 -26.26 -10.20
N ASN A 68 -11.36 -26.37 -10.03
CA ASN A 68 -11.94 -27.09 -8.90
C ASN A 68 -11.41 -28.53 -8.92
N PRO A 69 -10.79 -29.04 -7.85
CA PRO A 69 -10.44 -30.44 -7.75
C PRO A 69 -11.66 -31.14 -7.16
N ASP A 70 -12.62 -31.50 -8.00
CA ASP A 70 -13.65 -32.51 -7.74
C ASP A 70 -14.34 -32.80 -9.09
N GLU A 71 -13.63 -33.55 -9.95
CA GLU A 71 -14.21 -34.47 -10.93
C GLU A 71 -13.81 -35.89 -10.51
#